data_AF-R6LLV0-F1
#
_entry.id   AF-R6LLV0-F1
#
_cell.length_a   1.000
_cell.length_b   1.000
_cell.length_c   1.000
_cell.angle_alpha   90.00
_cell.angle_beta   90.00
_cell.angle_gamma   90.00
#
_symmetry.space_group_name_H-M   'P 1'
#
loop_
_entity.id
_entity.type
_entity.pdbx_description
1 polymer ?
#
loop_
_entity_poly.entity_id
_entity_poly.type
_entity_poly.pdbx_seq_one_letter_code
_entity_poly.pdbx_strand_id
1 'polypeptide(L)' 'MADYQKMYAVLCAAVDDVIGPLEKIPMAMQPVRTLREALLRAEDIYMDTSMYAEKDENGNLLRLLRENTER' A
#
# COMPACT_ATOMS: atom_id res chain seq x y z
N MET A 1 -10.05 -16.93 -5.89
CA MET A 1 -9.59 -15.62 -6.38
C MET A 1 -8.16 -15.42 -5.92
N ALA A 2 -7.32 -14.73 -6.68
CA ALA A 2 -5.95 -14.42 -6.25
C ALA A 2 -5.98 -13.54 -4.98
N ASP A 3 -5.07 -13.80 -4.05
CA ASP A 3 -4.94 -13.04 -2.80
C ASP A 3 -4.12 -11.78 -3.07
N TYR A 4 -4.77 -10.76 -3.63
CA TYR A 4 -4.12 -9.50 -4.01
C TYR A 4 -3.54 -8.76 -2.80
N GLN A 5 -4.09 -8.96 -1.60
CA GLN A 5 -3.55 -8.39 -0.36
C GLN A 5 -2.20 -9.03 -0.02
N LYS A 6 -2.09 -10.36 -0.09
CA LYS A 6 -0.79 -11.04 0.10
C LYS A 6 0.20 -10.69 -1.00
N MET A 7 -0.25 -10.56 -2.25
CA MET A 7 0.63 -10.14 -3.34
C MET A 7 1.19 -8.73 -3.12
N TYR A 8 0.34 -7.79 -2.71
CA TYR A 8 0.75 -6.42 -2.37
C TYR A 8 1.75 -6.42 -1.20
N ALA A 9 1.48 -7.16 -0.13
CA ALA A 9 2.38 -7.26 1.02
C ALA A 9 3.78 -7.79 0.64
N VAL A 10 3.86 -8.81 -0.22
CA VAL A 10 5.14 -9.34 -0.71
C VAL A 10 5.91 -8.30 -1.52
N LEU A 11 5.22 -7.54 -2.38
CA LEU A 11 5.84 -6.49 -3.19
C LEU A 11 6.34 -5.33 -2.32
N CYS A 12 5.56 -4.86 -1.36
CA CYS A 12 5.97 -3.78 -0.45
C CYS A 12 7.19 -4.17 0.37
N ALA A 13 7.20 -5.37 0.94
CA ALA A 13 8.34 -5.87 1.71
C ALA A 13 9.63 -5.90 0.87
N ALA A 14 9.54 -6.45 -0.35
CA ALA A 14 10.70 -6.52 -1.24
C ALA A 14 11.24 -5.14 -1.64
N VAL A 15 10.35 -4.16 -1.85
CA VAL A 15 10.76 -2.79 -2.21
C VAL A 15 11.35 -2.05 -1.01
N ASP A 16 10.77 -2.19 0.19
CA ASP A 16 11.29 -1.58 1.41
C ASP A 16 12.71 -2.09 1.75
N ASP A 17 12.95 -3.39 1.56
CA ASP A 17 14.27 -4.00 1.79
C ASP A 17 15.37 -3.40 0.88
N VAL A 18 15.02 -2.92 -0.31
CA VAL A 18 15.98 -2.39 -1.30
C VAL A 18 16.04 -0.87 -1.35
N ILE A 19 14.99 -0.14 -0.94
CA ILE A 19 14.98 1.33 -0.95
C ILE A 19 16.09 1.90 -0.06
N GLY A 20 16.22 1.42 1.19
CA GLY A 20 17.22 1.94 2.13
C GLY A 20 18.67 1.76 1.62
N PRO A 21 19.04 0.59 1.10
CA PRO A 21 20.33 0.40 0.42
C PRO A 21 20.51 1.29 -0.82
N LEU A 22 19.48 1.45 -1.66
CA LEU A 22 19.55 2.26 -2.89
C LEU A 22 19.73 3.75 -2.59
N GLU A 23 19.15 4.27 -1.51
CA GLU A 23 19.31 5.66 -1.06
C GLU A 23 20.76 6.04 -0.73
N LYS A 24 21.61 5.05 -0.41
CA LYS A 24 23.04 5.27 -0.17
C LYS A 24 23.84 5.47 -1.46
N ILE A 25 23.24 5.22 -2.62
CA ILE A 25 23.86 5.36 -3.93
C ILE A 25 23.35 6.66 -4.57
N PRO A 26 24.17 7.72 -4.69
CA PRO A 26 23.70 9.02 -5.19
C PRO A 26 23.08 8.97 -6.59
N MET A 27 23.56 8.08 -7.46
CA MET A 27 23.03 7.90 -8.81
C MET A 27 21.70 7.15 -8.87
N ALA A 28 21.30 6.47 -7.78
CA ALA A 28 20.05 5.72 -7.71
C ALA A 28 18.88 6.54 -7.11
N MET A 29 19.11 7.81 -6.76
CA MET A 29 18.08 8.66 -6.15
C MET A 29 16.81 8.78 -7.00
N GLN A 30 16.96 8.81 -8.33
CA GLN A 30 15.79 8.90 -9.20
C GLN A 30 14.98 7.60 -9.27
N PRO A 31 15.60 6.42 -9.47
CA PRO A 31 14.94 5.14 -9.25
C PRO A 31 14.24 5.02 -7.88
N VAL A 32 14.89 5.47 -6.79
CA VAL A 32 14.28 5.45 -5.44
C VAL A 32 12.99 6.25 -5.39
N ARG A 33 12.99 7.48 -5.96
CA ARG A 33 11.79 8.32 -6.01
C ARG A 33 10.67 7.64 -6.78
N THR A 34 10.98 7.06 -7.94
CA THR A 34 10.01 6.31 -8.75
C THR A 34 9.41 5.13 -7.99
N LEU A 35 10.23 4.38 -7.23
CA LEU A 35 9.75 3.26 -6.41
C LEU A 35 8.84 3.74 -5.27
N ARG A 36 9.20 4.81 -4.55
CA ARG A 36 8.36 5.39 -3.49
C ARG A 36 7.02 5.89 -4.02
N GLU A 37 7.01 6.58 -5.15
CA GLU A 37 5.77 7.04 -5.80
C GLU A 37 4.89 5.88 -6.29
N ALA A 38 5.50 4.77 -6.72
CA ALA A 38 4.76 3.58 -7.11
C ALA A 38 4.12 2.88 -5.90
N LEU A 39 4.84 2.80 -4.77
CA LEU A 39 4.30 2.24 -3.52
C LEU A 39 3.11 3.06 -3.01
N LEU A 40 3.21 4.39 -2.99
CA LEU A 40 2.13 5.27 -2.57
C LEU A 40 0.89 5.11 -3.45
N ARG A 41 1.05 5.08 -4.78
CA ARG A 41 -0.08 4.82 -5.69
C ARG A 41 -0.70 3.44 -5.49
N ALA A 42 0.12 2.43 -5.22
CA ALA A 42 -0.36 1.08 -4.98
C ALA A 42 -1.10 0.99 -3.62
N GLU A 43 -0.66 1.75 -2.61
CA GLU A 43 -1.37 1.94 -1.35
C GLU A 43 -2.74 2.59 -1.59
N ASP A 44 -2.81 3.70 -2.34
CA ASP A 44 -4.08 4.35 -2.68
C ASP A 44 -5.07 3.38 -3.33
N ILE A 45 -4.60 2.60 -4.32
CA ILE A 45 -5.42 1.57 -4.97
C ILE A 45 -5.88 0.52 -3.95
N TYR A 46 -4.99 0.06 -3.07
CA TYR A 46 -5.34 -0.90 -2.04
C TYR A 46 -6.39 -0.33 -1.08
N MET A 47 -6.26 0.92 -0.63
CA MET A 47 -7.20 1.59 0.26
C MET A 47 -8.55 1.85 -0.42
N ASP A 48 -8.57 2.22 -1.71
CA ASP A 48 -9.80 2.48 -2.46
C ASP A 48 -10.56 1.20 -2.82
N THR A 49 -9.85 0.09 -3.02
CA THR A 49 -10.46 -1.18 -3.46
C THR A 49 -10.72 -2.16 -2.33
N SER A 50 -9.95 -2.09 -1.24
CA SER A 50 -10.27 -2.84 -0.04
C SER A 50 -11.39 -2.11 0.69
N MET A 51 -12.54 -2.75 0.84
CA MET A 51 -13.49 -2.31 1.87
C MET A 51 -12.74 -2.37 3.20
N TYR A 52 -12.48 -1.23 3.80
CA TYR A 52 -11.92 -1.15 5.15
C TYR A 52 -12.88 -1.86 6.11
N ALA A 53 -12.57 -3.13 6.35
CA ALA A 53 -13.22 -3.97 7.33
C ALA A 53 -12.42 -3.86 8.61
N GLU A 54 -12.66 -2.79 9.38
CA GLU A 54 -12.20 -2.75 10.75
C GLU A 54 -12.94 -3.86 11.50
N LYS A 55 -12.23 -4.74 12.21
CA LYS A 55 -12.90 -5.74 13.04
C LYS A 55 -13.05 -5.17 14.44
N ASP A 56 -14.25 -5.22 15.00
CA ASP A 56 -14.42 -4.87 16.41
C ASP A 56 -13.67 -5.86 17.33
N GLU A 57 -13.63 -5.56 18.62
CA GLU A 57 -13.00 -6.38 19.67
C GLU A 57 -13.53 -7.83 19.72
N ASN A 58 -14.67 -8.09 19.08
CA ASN A 58 -15.39 -9.36 19.00
C ASN A 58 -15.24 -10.05 17.64
N GLY A 59 -14.46 -9.48 16.71
CA GLY A 59 -14.20 -10.03 15.37
C GLY A 59 -15.29 -9.77 14.34
N ASN A 60 -16.27 -8.91 14.63
CA ASN A 60 -17.31 -8.54 13.67
C ASN A 60 -16.79 -7.51 12.67
N LEU A 61 -17.17 -7.68 11.39
CA LEU A 61 -16.78 -6.79 10.30
C LEU A 61 -17.51 -5.44 10.41
N LEU A 62 -16.84 -4.38 10.87
CA LEU A 62 -17.34 -3.01 10.79
C LEU A 62 -17.20 -2.55 9.33
N ARG A 63 -18.34 -2.39 8.67
CA ARG A 63 -18.41 -1.88 7.31
C ARG A 63 -18.19 -0.36 7.34
N LEU A 64 -16.97 0.10 7.09
CA LEU A 64 -16.73 1.53 6.87
C LEU A 64 -17.24 1.90 5.47
N LEU A 65 -18.40 2.56 5.43
CA LEU A 65 -18.90 3.23 4.23
C LEU A 65 -18.15 4.55 4.08
N ARG A 66 -17.44 4.73 2.96
CA ARG A 66 -16.87 6.02 2.57
C ARG A 66 -18.05 6.98 2.33
N GLU A 67 -18.19 8.03 3.14
CA GLU A 67 -18.98 9.19 2.73
C GLU A 67 -18.27 9.81 1.51
N ASN A 68 -18.84 9.57 0.33
CA ASN A 68 -18.53 10.36 -0.86
C ASN A 68 -18.84 11.82 -0.54
N THR A 69 -17.83 12.58 -0.14
CA THR A 69 -17.92 14.04 -0.25
C THR A 69 -17.46 14.39 -1.66
N GLU A 70 -18.39 14.31 -2.60
CA GLU A 70 -18.26 15.04 -3.86
C GLU A 70 -18.14 16.54 -3.53
N ARG A 71 -17.04 17.18 -3.92
CA ARG A 71 -17.00 18.61 -4.24
C ARG A 71 -15.82 18.97 -5.12
#